data_AF-A0A5M9ZQK6-F1
#
_entry.id   AF-A0A5M9ZQK6-F1
#
_cell.length_a   1.000
_cell.length_b   1.000
_cell.length_c   1.000
_cell.angle_alpha   90.00
_cell.angle_beta   90.00
_cell.angle_gamma   90.00
#
_symmetry.space_group_name_H-M   'P 1'
#
loop_
_entity.id
_entity.type
_entity.pdbx_description
1 polymer ?
#
loop_
_entity_poly.entity_id
_entity_poly.type
_entity_poly.pdbx_seq_one_letter_code
_entity_poly.pdbx_strand_id
1 'polypeptide(L)'
;MMLVLEHLFLWFILYSFAGWVYESILVSCQERRLVNRGFLNGPLCPIYGTGAVAGIVVLGNVKHPLVVFLVAMVGASILEYATSWAMERLFHARWWDYSHFRFNLNGRICLLGAVVFGLGGVVIVDVVQPPVERVTNMIPAQVVHVLVAVLVLLTVLDTVVTVVGIVDFEQSLERFKLAVSKYGGAMREKVEDAVSGATDLVAGATGKASGVASDMAASVIDGASGKLGGVPGSVGQAVGQMGQRVGESWQNGKEMSAEFMLRIKDTADAVFNHQQRRMIASFPRLKTTRYNETLQQLRETMEKLYRGR
;
A
#
# COMPACT_ATOMS: atom_id res chain seq x y z
N MET A 1 -12.72 -25.37 32.52
CA MET A 1 -13.26 -24.43 31.51
C MET A 1 -12.35 -23.24 31.29
N MET A 2 -11.93 -22.51 32.35
CA MET A 2 -11.00 -21.38 32.24
C MET A 2 -9.66 -21.73 31.56
N LEU A 3 -8.99 -22.79 32.01
CA LEU A 3 -7.70 -23.22 31.44
C LEU A 3 -7.76 -23.59 29.95
N VAL A 4 -8.90 -24.13 29.49
CA VAL A 4 -9.09 -24.45 28.07
C VAL A 4 -9.10 -23.17 27.23
N LEU A 5 -9.83 -22.14 27.67
CA LEU A 5 -9.88 -20.85 26.98
C LEU A 5 -8.51 -20.18 26.95
N GLU A 6 -7.75 -20.31 28.03
CA GLU A 6 -6.39 -19.78 28.14
C GLU A 6 -5.43 -20.48 27.17
N HIS A 7 -5.49 -21.81 27.06
CA HIS A 7 -4.73 -22.54 26.06
C HIS A 7 -5.12 -22.14 24.63
N LEU A 8 -6.42 -22.01 24.34
CA LEU A 8 -6.88 -21.53 23.03
C LEU A 8 -6.34 -20.13 22.72
N PHE A 9 -6.29 -19.24 23.71
CA PHE A 9 -5.72 -17.91 23.55
C PHE A 9 -4.19 -17.95 23.33
N LEU A 10 -3.46 -18.79 24.05
CA LEU A 10 -2.02 -18.97 23.82
C LEU A 10 -1.74 -19.51 22.42
N TRP A 11 -2.53 -20.47 21.94
CA TRP A 11 -2.44 -20.99 20.58
C TRP A 11 -2.80 -19.91 19.56
N PHE A 12 -3.83 -19.10 19.82
CA PHE A 12 -4.16 -17.94 18.99
C PHE A 12 -2.96 -17.00 18.84
N ILE A 13 -2.28 -16.63 19.93
CA ILE A 13 -1.11 -15.76 19.89
C ILE A 13 0.04 -16.44 19.14
N LEU A 14 0.33 -17.71 19.42
CA LEU A 14 1.39 -18.47 18.77
C LEU A 14 1.20 -18.54 17.25
N TYR A 15 0.01 -18.94 16.79
CA TYR A 15 -0.28 -19.06 15.37
C TYR A 15 -0.43 -17.69 14.68
N SER A 16 -0.88 -16.65 15.39
CA SER A 16 -0.85 -15.27 14.88
C SER A 16 0.57 -14.78 14.66
N PHE A 17 1.50 -15.11 15.56
CA PHE A 17 2.92 -14.79 15.41
C PHE A 17 3.57 -15.61 14.30
N ALA A 18 3.30 -16.92 14.23
CA ALA A 18 3.82 -17.77 13.15
C ALA A 18 3.34 -17.30 11.77
N GLY A 19 2.06 -16.94 11.66
CA GLY A 19 1.49 -16.33 10.46
C GLY A 19 2.17 -15.00 10.10
N TRP A 20 2.42 -14.14 11.10
CA TRP A 20 3.18 -12.92 10.91
C TRP A 20 4.60 -13.16 10.37
N VAL A 21 5.33 -14.15 10.93
CA VAL A 21 6.68 -14.52 10.45
C VAL A 21 6.61 -14.98 8.99
N TYR A 22 5.72 -15.92 8.70
CA TYR A 22 5.52 -16.46 7.35
C TYR A 22 5.25 -15.35 6.33
N GLU A 23 4.27 -14.49 6.64
CA GLU A 23 3.80 -13.47 5.70
C GLU A 23 4.83 -12.34 5.54
N SER A 24 5.46 -11.93 6.64
CA SER A 24 6.51 -10.90 6.61
C SER A 24 7.71 -11.36 5.81
N ILE A 25 8.15 -12.62 5.94
CA ILE A 25 9.24 -13.18 5.12
C ILE A 25 8.83 -13.22 3.65
N LEU A 26 7.66 -13.81 3.35
CA LEU A 26 7.19 -13.99 1.98
C LEU A 26 7.10 -12.67 1.23
N VAL A 27 6.46 -11.65 1.83
CA VAL A 27 6.32 -10.34 1.20
C VAL A 27 7.64 -9.59 1.18
N SER A 28 8.51 -9.73 2.18
CA SER A 28 9.83 -9.10 2.15
C SER A 28 10.69 -9.62 1.01
N CYS A 29 10.63 -10.92 0.72
CA CYS A 29 11.32 -11.52 -0.42
C CYS A 29 10.73 -11.05 -1.76
N GLN A 30 9.40 -10.95 -1.87
CA GLN A 30 8.73 -10.48 -3.09
C GLN A 30 9.02 -9.00 -3.39
N GLU A 31 8.98 -8.15 -2.36
CA GLU A 31 9.16 -6.70 -2.47
C GLU A 31 10.63 -6.27 -2.38
N ARG A 32 11.55 -7.20 -2.12
CA ARG A 32 12.99 -6.97 -1.94
C ARG A 32 13.32 -5.89 -0.89
N ARG A 33 12.48 -5.76 0.13
CA ARG A 33 12.64 -4.85 1.27
C ARG A 33 12.01 -5.49 2.50
N LEU A 34 12.46 -5.11 3.69
CA LEU A 34 11.81 -5.61 4.92
C LEU A 34 10.39 -5.05 5.03
N VAL A 35 9.41 -5.93 5.13
CA VAL A 35 7.99 -5.62 5.28
C VAL A 35 7.44 -6.30 6.52
N ASN A 36 6.94 -5.50 7.47
CA ASN A 36 6.18 -6.01 8.60
C ASN A 36 4.72 -6.21 8.17
N ARG A 37 4.24 -7.45 8.06
CA ARG A 37 2.87 -7.77 7.61
C ARG A 37 1.81 -7.79 8.72
N GLY A 38 2.19 -7.48 9.96
CA GLY A 38 1.26 -7.47 11.08
C GLY A 38 0.16 -6.43 10.89
N PHE A 39 -1.09 -6.86 11.09
CA PHE A 39 -2.20 -5.91 11.17
C PHE A 39 -2.04 -5.03 12.40
N LEU A 40 -1.79 -5.67 13.55
CA LEU A 40 -1.45 -5.01 14.81
C LEU A 40 -0.02 -4.44 14.75
N ASN A 41 0.35 -3.55 15.68
CA ASN A 41 1.70 -2.99 15.75
C ASN A 41 2.74 -4.03 16.13
N GLY A 42 2.36 -4.92 17.05
CA GLY A 42 3.11 -6.10 17.41
C GLY A 42 3.17 -7.11 16.27
N PRO A 43 4.03 -8.14 16.41
CA PRO A 43 4.27 -9.15 15.40
C PRO A 43 3.12 -10.17 15.34
N LEU A 44 1.89 -9.71 15.11
CA LEU A 44 0.70 -10.54 15.11
C LEU A 44 -0.11 -10.34 13.83
N CYS A 45 -0.46 -11.45 13.19
CA CYS A 45 -1.45 -11.51 12.13
C CYS A 45 -2.67 -12.32 12.63
N PRO A 46 -3.66 -11.66 13.28
CA PRO A 46 -4.75 -12.34 14.01
C PRO A 46 -5.53 -13.38 13.19
N ILE A 47 -5.68 -13.17 11.88
CA ILE A 47 -6.41 -14.08 11.01
C ILE A 47 -5.82 -15.50 11.02
N TYR A 48 -4.50 -15.64 11.13
CA TYR A 48 -3.84 -16.94 11.21
C TYR A 48 -4.10 -17.62 12.55
N GLY A 49 -4.07 -16.86 13.66
CA GLY A 49 -4.43 -17.36 14.97
C GLY A 49 -5.88 -17.83 15.02
N THR A 50 -6.81 -17.01 14.51
CA THR A 50 -8.23 -17.36 14.43
C THR A 50 -8.46 -18.59 13.58
N GLY A 51 -7.84 -18.66 12.39
CA GLY A 51 -7.98 -19.80 11.48
C GLY A 51 -7.43 -21.10 12.08
N ALA A 52 -6.25 -21.05 12.70
CA ALA A 52 -5.64 -22.20 13.34
C ALA A 52 -6.49 -22.70 14.52
N VAL A 53 -6.89 -21.80 15.44
CA VAL A 53 -7.71 -22.17 16.60
C VAL A 53 -9.08 -22.71 16.19
N ALA A 54 -9.74 -22.08 15.21
CA ALA A 54 -10.99 -22.59 14.66
C ALA A 54 -10.80 -23.99 14.05
N GLY A 55 -9.72 -24.19 13.28
CA GLY A 55 -9.34 -25.49 12.74
C GLY A 55 -9.13 -26.54 13.83
N ILE A 56 -8.39 -26.22 14.88
CA ILE A 56 -8.12 -27.14 16.00
C ILE A 56 -9.42 -27.53 16.73
N VAL A 57 -10.28 -26.55 17.03
CA VAL A 57 -11.55 -26.79 17.74
C VAL A 57 -12.52 -27.63 16.90
N VAL A 58 -12.61 -27.37 15.60
CA VAL A 58 -13.57 -28.05 14.70
C VAL A 58 -13.03 -29.39 14.20
N LEU A 59 -11.73 -29.49 13.92
CA LEU A 59 -11.12 -30.62 13.20
C LEU A 59 -10.19 -31.48 14.06
N GLY A 60 -9.89 -31.10 15.30
CA GLY A 60 -8.91 -31.82 16.15
C GLY A 60 -9.21 -33.32 16.37
N ASN A 61 -10.47 -33.74 16.22
CA ASN A 61 -10.88 -35.15 16.35
C ASN A 61 -11.05 -35.87 14.99
N VAL A 62 -10.85 -35.17 13.87
CA VAL A 62 -11.02 -35.74 12.53
C VAL A 62 -9.72 -36.39 12.09
N LYS A 63 -9.73 -37.71 11.87
CA LYS A 63 -8.53 -38.46 11.49
C LYS A 63 -8.27 -38.57 9.99
N HIS A 64 -9.28 -38.25 9.16
CA HIS A 64 -9.16 -38.41 7.71
C HIS A 64 -8.57 -37.14 7.08
N PRO A 65 -7.32 -37.16 6.58
CA PRO A 65 -6.61 -35.95 6.16
C PRO A 65 -7.30 -35.22 4.99
N LEU A 66 -7.97 -35.94 4.10
CA LEU A 66 -8.76 -35.32 3.03
C LEU A 66 -9.96 -34.51 3.58
N VAL A 67 -10.58 -34.96 4.68
CA VAL A 67 -11.70 -34.24 5.29
C VAL A 67 -11.17 -32.99 5.98
N VAL A 68 -10.05 -33.11 6.72
CA VAL A 68 -9.36 -31.97 7.31
C VAL A 68 -8.99 -30.95 6.24
N PHE A 69 -8.40 -31.39 5.12
CA PHE A 69 -8.06 -30.54 3.98
C PHE A 69 -9.27 -29.79 3.44
N LEU A 70 -10.36 -30.49 3.11
CA LEU A 70 -11.53 -29.88 2.48
C LEU A 70 -12.23 -28.89 3.42
N VAL A 71 -12.41 -29.26 4.70
CA VAL A 71 -13.07 -28.38 5.67
C VAL A 71 -12.17 -27.19 6.02
N ALA A 72 -10.85 -27.38 6.17
CA ALA A 72 -9.91 -26.28 6.39
C ALA A 72 -9.85 -25.35 5.17
N MET A 73 -9.84 -25.88 3.95
CA MET A 73 -9.87 -25.09 2.71
C MET A 73 -11.11 -24.19 2.66
N VAL A 74 -12.30 -24.74 2.90
CA VAL A 74 -13.55 -23.98 2.89
C VAL A 74 -13.61 -23.01 4.07
N GLY A 75 -13.27 -23.47 5.28
CA GLY A 75 -13.28 -22.65 6.49
C GLY A 75 -12.33 -21.46 6.43
N ALA A 76 -11.09 -21.67 5.95
CA ALA A 76 -10.13 -20.60 5.74
C ALA A 76 -10.61 -19.61 4.66
N SER A 77 -11.23 -20.10 3.58
CA SER A 77 -11.81 -19.25 2.55
C SER A 77 -12.95 -18.37 3.09
N ILE A 78 -13.82 -18.93 3.94
CA ILE A 78 -14.89 -18.18 4.61
C ILE A 78 -14.29 -17.12 5.53
N LEU A 79 -13.32 -17.50 6.35
CA LEU A 79 -12.65 -16.57 7.28
C LEU A 79 -11.94 -15.43 6.54
N GLU A 80 -11.19 -15.74 5.48
CA GLU A 80 -10.48 -14.75 4.67
C GLU A 80 -11.47 -13.81 3.97
N TYR A 81 -12.55 -14.34 3.39
CA TYR A 81 -13.58 -13.54 2.76
C TYR A 81 -14.28 -12.62 3.76
N ALA A 82 -14.71 -13.16 4.91
CA ALA A 82 -15.39 -12.42 5.96
C ALA A 82 -14.49 -11.32 6.55
N THR A 83 -13.21 -11.62 6.78
CA THR A 83 -12.22 -10.65 7.27
C THR A 83 -12.03 -9.52 6.25
N SER A 84 -11.81 -9.86 4.97
CA SER A 84 -11.69 -8.87 3.90
C SER A 84 -12.94 -7.97 3.80
N TRP A 85 -14.13 -8.56 3.91
CA TRP A 85 -15.40 -7.83 3.86
C TRP A 85 -15.58 -6.91 5.07
N ALA A 86 -15.30 -7.40 6.28
CA ALA A 86 -15.40 -6.61 7.51
C ALA A 86 -14.43 -5.43 7.49
N MET A 87 -13.17 -5.65 7.08
CA MET A 87 -12.18 -4.58 6.96
C MET A 87 -12.58 -3.53 5.94
N GLU A 88 -13.15 -3.93 4.80
CA GLU A 88 -13.67 -2.99 3.82
C GLU A 88 -14.84 -2.17 4.36
N ARG A 89 -15.72 -2.78 5.16
CA ARG A 89 -16.87 -2.09 5.72
C ARG A 89 -16.50 -1.12 6.84
N LEU A 90 -15.44 -1.43 7.60
CA LEU A 90 -14.94 -0.63 8.72
C LEU A 90 -14.00 0.50 8.29
N PHE A 91 -13.10 0.22 7.33
CA PHE A 91 -12.01 1.12 6.96
C PHE A 91 -12.06 1.59 5.51
N HIS A 92 -13.09 1.19 4.75
CA HIS A 92 -13.24 1.52 3.33
C HIS A 92 -12.03 1.09 2.48
N ALA A 93 -11.29 0.09 2.96
CA ALA A 93 -10.05 -0.42 2.38
C ALA A 93 -9.94 -1.96 2.48
N ARG A 94 -9.20 -2.56 1.56
CA ARG A 94 -8.88 -3.99 1.50
C ARG A 94 -7.37 -4.18 1.53
N TRP A 95 -6.89 -4.98 2.47
CA TRP A 95 -5.45 -5.17 2.74
C TRP A 95 -4.75 -6.05 1.70
N TRP A 96 -5.52 -6.86 0.98
CA TRP A 96 -5.05 -7.69 -0.11
C TRP A 96 -6.06 -7.69 -1.26
N ASP A 97 -5.57 -8.06 -2.44
CA ASP A 97 -6.38 -8.22 -3.64
C ASP A 97 -5.83 -9.35 -4.52
N TYR A 98 -6.69 -10.35 -4.78
CA TYR A 98 -6.43 -11.51 -5.62
C TYR A 98 -7.11 -11.43 -6.99
N SER A 99 -7.56 -10.24 -7.43
CA SER A 99 -8.26 -10.08 -8.73
C SER A 99 -7.48 -10.60 -9.94
N HIS A 100 -6.16 -10.71 -9.84
CA HIS A 100 -5.26 -11.22 -10.89
C HIS A 100 -5.08 -12.75 -10.86
N PHE A 101 -5.59 -13.44 -9.84
CA PHE A 101 -5.55 -14.90 -9.78
C PHE A 101 -6.80 -15.51 -10.43
N ARG A 102 -6.63 -16.70 -11.04
CA ARG A 102 -7.76 -17.46 -11.57
C ARG A 102 -8.63 -18.01 -10.44
N PHE A 103 -9.93 -18.13 -10.71
CA PHE A 103 -10.93 -18.58 -9.74
C PHE A 103 -10.92 -17.74 -8.45
N ASN A 104 -10.82 -16.41 -8.60
CA ASN A 104 -10.99 -15.49 -7.49
C ASN A 104 -12.47 -15.12 -7.29
N LEU A 105 -12.84 -14.80 -6.06
CA LEU A 105 -14.17 -14.28 -5.71
C LEU A 105 -14.05 -12.84 -5.24
N ASN A 106 -14.51 -11.89 -6.08
CA ASN A 106 -14.42 -10.44 -5.87
C ASN A 106 -13.00 -9.93 -5.53
N GLY A 107 -11.96 -10.68 -5.89
CA GLY A 107 -10.59 -10.42 -5.48
C GLY A 107 -10.28 -10.61 -3.98
N ARG A 108 -11.20 -11.17 -3.17
CA ARG A 108 -11.00 -11.36 -1.72
C ARG A 108 -10.32 -12.68 -1.36
N ILE A 109 -10.66 -13.72 -2.10
CA ILE A 109 -10.10 -15.08 -1.97
C ILE A 109 -9.83 -15.63 -3.37
N CYS A 110 -8.99 -16.66 -3.48
CA CYS A 110 -8.77 -17.39 -4.72
C CYS A 110 -8.56 -18.89 -4.45
N LEU A 111 -8.82 -19.72 -5.46
CA LEU A 111 -8.68 -21.18 -5.33
C LEU A 111 -7.27 -21.61 -4.93
N LEU A 112 -6.24 -20.94 -5.47
CA LEU A 112 -4.85 -21.24 -5.10
C LEU A 112 -4.61 -21.02 -3.60
N GLY A 113 -5.08 -19.88 -3.07
CA GLY A 113 -5.00 -19.57 -1.64
C GLY A 113 -5.78 -20.60 -0.82
N ALA A 114 -7.01 -20.94 -1.24
CA ALA A 114 -7.84 -21.94 -0.58
C ALA A 114 -7.12 -23.29 -0.45
N VAL A 115 -6.50 -23.79 -1.52
CA VAL A 115 -5.74 -25.05 -1.49
C VAL A 115 -4.53 -24.96 -0.56
N VAL A 116 -3.76 -23.87 -0.62
CA VAL A 116 -2.61 -23.66 0.27
C VAL A 116 -3.06 -23.65 1.74
N PHE A 117 -4.13 -22.95 2.08
CA PHE A 117 -4.67 -22.93 3.44
C PHE A 117 -5.27 -24.27 3.86
N GLY A 118 -5.89 -25.02 2.94
CA GLY A 118 -6.35 -26.38 3.21
C GLY A 118 -5.20 -27.31 3.59
N LEU A 119 -4.09 -27.28 2.83
CA LEU A 119 -2.88 -28.03 3.16
C LEU A 119 -2.26 -27.58 4.48
N GLY A 120 -2.20 -26.26 4.70
CA GLY A 120 -1.76 -25.68 5.96
C GLY A 120 -2.62 -26.15 7.15
N GLY A 121 -3.93 -26.27 6.97
CA GLY A 121 -4.84 -26.81 7.98
C GLY A 121 -4.52 -28.25 8.37
N VAL A 122 -4.25 -29.13 7.39
CA VAL A 122 -3.80 -30.51 7.65
C VAL A 122 -2.50 -30.51 8.43
N VAL A 123 -1.51 -29.73 8.00
CA VAL A 123 -0.20 -29.65 8.69
C VAL A 123 -0.38 -29.13 10.12
N ILE A 124 -1.19 -28.10 10.33
CA ILE A 124 -1.41 -27.53 11.65
C ILE A 124 -2.11 -28.55 12.56
N VAL A 125 -3.22 -29.13 12.13
CA VAL A 125 -4.03 -30.01 12.98
C VAL A 125 -3.33 -31.34 13.24
N ASP A 126 -2.77 -31.99 12.21
CA ASP A 126 -2.27 -33.36 12.34
C ASP A 126 -0.80 -33.43 12.77
N VAL A 127 0.00 -32.37 12.52
CA VAL A 127 1.45 -32.40 12.74
C VAL A 127 1.92 -31.40 13.79
N VAL A 128 1.48 -30.13 13.70
CA VAL A 128 2.01 -29.06 14.55
C VAL A 128 1.28 -28.97 15.89
N GLN A 129 -0.04 -29.17 15.91
CA GLN A 129 -0.84 -29.01 17.12
C GLN A 129 -0.50 -30.05 18.20
N PRO A 130 -0.30 -31.35 17.91
CA PRO A 130 0.03 -32.33 18.96
C PRO A 130 1.27 -31.99 19.80
N PRO A 131 2.42 -31.57 19.23
CA PRO A 131 3.56 -31.12 20.05
C PRO A 131 3.29 -29.78 20.74
N VAL A 132 2.58 -28.84 20.11
CA VAL A 132 2.22 -27.55 20.73
C VAL A 132 1.35 -27.77 21.98
N GLU A 133 0.34 -28.63 21.88
CA GLU A 133 -0.52 -29.01 22.99
C GLU A 133 0.27 -29.68 24.11
N ARG A 134 1.19 -30.60 23.78
CA ARG A 134 2.07 -31.24 24.78
C ARG A 134 2.90 -30.21 25.54
N VAL A 135 3.53 -29.27 24.84
CA VAL A 135 4.34 -28.21 25.48
C VAL A 135 3.46 -27.29 26.32
N THR A 136 2.29 -26.90 25.82
CA THR A 136 1.36 -26.02 26.55
C THR A 136 0.88 -26.68 27.84
N ASN A 137 0.57 -27.98 27.79
CA ASN A 137 0.14 -28.77 28.96
C ASN A 137 1.24 -29.00 30.01
N MET A 138 2.52 -28.76 29.68
CA MET A 138 3.63 -28.83 30.64
C MET A 138 3.77 -27.54 31.47
N ILE A 139 3.08 -26.46 31.09
CA ILE A 139 3.18 -25.17 31.77
C ILE A 139 2.28 -25.20 33.03
N PRO A 140 2.81 -24.84 34.22
CA PRO A 140 1.98 -24.74 35.42
C PRO A 140 0.83 -23.74 35.24
N ALA A 141 -0.36 -24.08 35.74
CA ALA A 141 -1.57 -23.27 35.55
C ALA A 141 -1.40 -21.81 36.00
N GLN A 142 -0.70 -21.58 37.12
CA GLN A 142 -0.42 -20.23 37.63
C GLN A 142 0.37 -19.39 36.61
N VAL A 143 1.32 -20.00 35.91
CA VAL A 143 2.10 -19.32 34.87
C VAL A 143 1.23 -19.03 33.67
N VAL A 144 0.36 -19.97 33.27
CA VAL A 144 -0.61 -19.76 32.18
C VAL A 144 -1.54 -18.59 32.47
N HIS A 145 -2.13 -18.52 33.67
CA HIS A 145 -3.02 -17.41 34.06
C HIS A 145 -2.34 -16.04 33.94
N VAL A 146 -1.13 -15.90 34.49
CA VAL A 146 -0.36 -14.64 34.45
C VAL A 146 0.03 -14.30 33.01
N LEU A 147 0.54 -15.27 32.27
CA LEU A 147 0.97 -15.09 30.88
C LEU A 147 -0.20 -14.64 29.99
N VAL A 148 -1.35 -15.31 30.09
CA VAL A 148 -2.55 -14.95 29.33
C VAL A 148 -3.05 -13.57 29.72
N ALA A 149 -3.11 -13.23 31.01
CA ALA A 149 -3.55 -11.91 31.46
C ALA A 149 -2.69 -10.78 30.85
N VAL A 150 -1.36 -10.95 30.86
CA VAL A 150 -0.43 -9.98 30.25
C VAL A 150 -0.61 -9.91 28.73
N LEU A 151 -0.66 -11.06 28.05
CA LEU A 151 -0.80 -11.11 26.60
C LEU A 151 -2.15 -10.56 26.10
N VAL A 152 -3.24 -10.79 26.84
CA VAL A 152 -4.55 -10.19 26.55
C VAL A 152 -4.46 -8.68 26.67
N LEU A 153 -3.89 -8.15 27.75
CA LEU A 153 -3.75 -6.71 27.95
C LEU A 153 -2.95 -6.08 26.79
N LEU A 154 -1.80 -6.66 26.44
CA LEU A 154 -0.97 -6.17 25.33
C LEU A 154 -1.72 -6.21 23.99
N THR A 155 -2.41 -7.31 23.70
CA THR A 155 -3.16 -7.49 22.45
C THR A 155 -4.31 -6.49 22.34
N VAL A 156 -5.02 -6.25 23.45
CA VAL A 156 -6.12 -5.27 23.51
C VAL A 156 -5.60 -3.86 23.31
N LEU A 157 -4.54 -3.46 24.03
CA LEU A 157 -3.94 -2.13 23.89
C LEU A 157 -3.46 -1.88 22.46
N ASP A 158 -2.77 -2.86 21.87
CA ASP A 158 -2.29 -2.77 20.50
C ASP A 158 -3.45 -2.70 19.48
N THR A 159 -4.50 -3.50 19.69
CA THR A 159 -5.71 -3.45 18.85
C THR A 159 -6.37 -2.08 18.92
N VAL A 160 -6.51 -1.50 20.11
CA VAL A 160 -7.10 -0.16 20.29
C VAL A 160 -6.26 0.90 19.57
N VAL A 161 -4.94 0.91 19.79
CA VAL A 161 -4.02 1.87 19.14
C VAL A 161 -4.05 1.70 17.62
N THR A 162 -4.07 0.47 17.12
CA THR A 162 -4.13 0.15 15.69
C THR A 162 -5.44 0.65 15.09
N VAL A 163 -6.59 0.34 15.69
CA VAL A 163 -7.91 0.70 15.16
C VAL A 163 -8.11 2.21 15.18
N VAL A 164 -7.80 2.88 16.30
CA VAL A 164 -7.89 4.34 16.42
C VAL A 164 -6.96 5.02 15.41
N GLY A 165 -5.77 4.48 15.18
CA GLY A 165 -4.84 5.02 14.19
C GLY A 165 -5.32 4.91 12.74
N ILE A 166 -6.15 3.92 12.42
CA ILE A 166 -6.57 3.62 11.04
C ILE A 166 -7.98 4.16 10.73
N VAL A 167 -8.82 4.45 11.73
CA VAL A 167 -10.22 4.84 11.52
C VAL A 167 -10.41 6.03 10.56
N ASP A 168 -9.53 7.04 10.62
CA ASP A 168 -9.59 8.23 9.76
C ASP A 168 -8.82 8.10 8.44
N PHE A 169 -8.46 6.88 8.03
CA PHE A 169 -7.61 6.65 6.85
C PHE A 169 -8.19 7.21 5.56
N GLU A 170 -9.51 7.08 5.35
CA GLU A 170 -10.18 7.62 4.18
C GLU A 170 -10.11 9.15 4.14
N GLN A 171 -10.33 9.81 5.28
CA GLN A 171 -10.23 11.27 5.39
C GLN A 171 -8.79 11.75 5.15
N SER A 172 -7.79 11.02 5.64
CA SER A 172 -6.38 11.32 5.35
C SER A 172 -6.08 11.23 3.85
N LEU A 173 -6.62 10.23 3.14
CA LEU A 173 -6.46 10.13 1.69
C LEU A 173 -7.13 11.28 0.94
N GLU A 174 -8.30 11.72 1.40
CA GLU A 174 -9.00 12.88 0.82
C GLU A 174 -8.19 14.18 1.01
N ARG A 175 -7.73 14.45 2.24
CA ARG A 175 -6.89 15.62 2.55
C ARG A 175 -5.61 15.61 1.72
N PHE A 176 -5.00 14.44 1.58
CA PHE A 176 -3.82 14.26 0.74
C PHE A 176 -4.14 14.56 -0.74
N LYS A 177 -5.23 14.01 -1.29
CA LYS A 177 -5.67 14.30 -2.66
C LYS A 177 -5.86 15.80 -2.89
N LEU A 178 -6.57 16.48 -1.99
CA LEU A 178 -6.84 17.92 -2.09
C LEU A 178 -5.55 18.76 -2.03
N ALA A 179 -4.63 18.39 -1.15
CA ALA A 179 -3.34 19.06 -1.04
C ALA A 179 -2.52 18.89 -2.33
N VAL A 180 -2.39 17.64 -2.83
CA VAL A 180 -1.65 17.35 -4.07
C VAL A 180 -2.28 18.03 -5.28
N SER A 181 -3.62 18.06 -5.40
CA SER A 181 -4.29 18.73 -6.52
C SER A 181 -4.09 20.25 -6.50
N LYS A 182 -4.05 20.87 -5.32
CA LYS A 182 -3.79 22.31 -5.18
C LYS A 182 -2.39 22.66 -5.68
N TYR A 183 -1.38 21.87 -5.32
CA TYR A 183 -0.02 22.06 -5.79
C TYR A 183 0.14 21.75 -7.28
N GLY A 184 -0.46 20.67 -7.77
CA GLY A 184 -0.45 20.32 -9.19
C GLY A 184 -1.10 21.39 -10.08
N GLY A 185 -2.20 22.00 -9.61
CA GLY A 185 -2.83 23.14 -10.28
C GLY A 185 -1.92 24.36 -10.36
N ALA A 186 -1.34 24.78 -9.23
CA ALA A 186 -0.43 25.94 -9.18
C ALA A 186 0.84 25.73 -10.03
N MET A 187 1.33 24.50 -10.12
CA MET A 187 2.44 24.14 -11.01
C MET A 187 2.05 24.26 -12.48
N ARG A 188 0.90 23.70 -12.85
CA ARG A 188 0.40 23.72 -14.22
C ARG A 188 0.17 25.16 -14.71
N GLU A 189 -0.44 26.00 -13.87
CA GLU A 189 -0.66 27.43 -14.16
C GLU A 189 0.66 28.15 -14.44
N LYS A 190 1.68 27.96 -13.59
CA LYS A 190 3.01 28.57 -13.81
C LYS A 190 3.68 28.14 -15.12
N VAL A 191 3.52 26.86 -15.50
CA VAL A 191 4.06 26.35 -16.76
C VAL A 191 3.28 26.91 -17.95
N GLU A 192 1.95 26.96 -17.85
CA GLU A 192 1.07 27.50 -18.89
C GLU A 192 1.33 28.99 -19.13
N ASP A 193 1.49 29.78 -18.07
CA ASP A 193 1.87 31.21 -18.14
C ASP A 193 3.22 31.40 -18.84
N ALA A 194 4.21 30.56 -18.51
CA ALA A 194 5.53 30.63 -19.12
C ALA A 194 5.49 30.29 -20.62
N VAL A 195 4.72 29.27 -21.01
CA VAL A 195 4.55 28.86 -22.42
C VAL A 195 3.75 29.89 -23.20
N SER A 196 2.67 30.43 -22.62
CA SER A 196 1.87 31.50 -23.25
C SER A 196 2.72 32.75 -23.48
N GLY A 197 3.44 33.21 -22.45
CA GLY A 197 4.33 34.36 -22.57
C GLY A 197 5.47 34.17 -23.58
N ALA A 198 5.94 32.93 -23.77
CA ALA A 198 6.90 32.60 -24.82
C ALA A 198 6.28 32.65 -26.22
N THR A 199 5.03 32.17 -26.36
CA THR A 199 4.30 32.16 -27.64
C THR A 199 3.93 33.58 -28.08
N ASP A 200 3.49 34.44 -27.15
CA ASP A 200 3.14 35.83 -27.42
C ASP A 200 4.33 36.66 -27.91
N LEU A 201 5.52 36.43 -27.34
CA LEU A 201 6.77 37.08 -27.79
C LEU A 201 7.08 36.77 -29.27
N VAL A 202 6.93 35.51 -29.69
CA VAL A 202 7.19 35.10 -31.07
C VAL A 202 6.12 35.65 -32.02
N ALA A 203 4.85 35.63 -31.61
CA ALA A 203 3.75 36.18 -32.39
C ALA A 203 3.90 37.70 -32.62
N GLY A 204 4.37 38.44 -31.61
CA GLY A 204 4.66 39.88 -31.70
C GLY A 204 5.81 40.21 -32.65
N ALA A 205 6.84 39.38 -32.72
CA ALA A 205 8.01 39.61 -33.57
C ALA A 205 7.82 39.21 -35.04
N THR A 206 6.96 38.21 -35.31
CA THR A 206 6.75 37.65 -36.66
C THR A 206 5.58 38.28 -37.43
N GLY A 207 4.78 39.13 -36.79
CA GLY A 207 3.70 39.88 -37.43
C GLY A 207 2.66 38.97 -38.11
N LYS A 208 1.80 38.30 -37.34
CA LYS A 208 0.66 37.47 -37.84
C LYS A 208 0.99 36.44 -38.93
N ALA A 209 2.25 36.06 -39.17
CA ALA A 209 2.61 34.89 -39.97
C ALA A 209 2.50 33.62 -39.10
N SER A 210 1.27 33.21 -38.78
CA SER A 210 0.94 32.23 -37.74
C SER A 210 1.54 30.83 -37.94
N GLY A 211 1.81 30.41 -39.18
CA GLY A 211 2.32 29.07 -39.49
C GLY A 211 3.79 28.87 -39.11
N VAL A 212 4.66 29.81 -39.47
CA VAL A 212 6.11 29.70 -39.22
C VAL A 212 6.41 29.88 -37.73
N ALA A 213 5.73 30.80 -37.05
CA ALA A 213 5.86 31.03 -35.62
C ALA A 213 5.47 29.79 -34.79
N SER A 214 4.40 29.09 -35.19
CA SER A 214 3.93 27.87 -34.55
C SER A 214 4.94 26.71 -34.68
N ASP A 215 5.47 26.48 -35.87
CA ASP A 215 6.47 25.42 -36.11
C ASP A 215 7.80 25.71 -35.40
N MET A 216 8.20 26.99 -35.36
CA MET A 216 9.39 27.44 -34.62
C MET A 216 9.20 27.23 -33.12
N ALA A 217 8.04 27.60 -32.58
CA ALA A 217 7.71 27.41 -31.18
C ALA A 217 7.68 25.93 -30.79
N ALA A 218 7.08 25.08 -31.62
CA ALA A 218 7.07 23.63 -31.43
C ALA A 218 8.48 23.03 -31.43
N SER A 219 9.37 23.48 -32.33
CA SER A 219 10.76 22.99 -32.39
C SER A 219 11.62 23.39 -31.18
N VAL A 220 11.34 24.54 -30.58
CA VAL A 220 12.00 25.02 -29.34
C VAL A 220 11.46 24.24 -28.13
N ILE A 221 10.17 23.94 -28.09
CA ILE A 221 9.54 23.09 -27.06
C ILE A 221 10.08 21.65 -27.10
N ASP A 222 10.32 21.10 -28.29
CA ASP A 222 10.90 19.75 -28.49
C ASP A 222 12.42 19.67 -28.22
N GLY A 223 13.06 20.77 -27.80
CA GLY A 223 14.49 20.81 -27.49
C GLY A 223 15.40 20.75 -28.72
N ALA A 224 14.85 20.95 -29.92
CA ALA A 224 15.59 20.97 -31.18
C ALA A 224 16.17 22.37 -31.45
N SER A 225 17.06 22.86 -30.59
CA SER A 225 17.77 24.15 -30.75
C SER A 225 18.60 24.26 -32.05
N GLY A 226 18.76 23.16 -32.81
CA GLY A 226 19.73 23.05 -33.89
C GLY A 226 19.29 23.48 -35.29
N LYS A 227 18.02 23.86 -35.53
CA LYS A 227 17.51 24.14 -36.90
C LYS A 227 17.20 25.61 -37.23
N LEU A 228 17.78 26.54 -36.49
CA LEU A 228 17.43 27.97 -36.57
C LEU A 228 18.55 28.88 -37.11
N GLY A 229 19.45 28.32 -37.91
CA GLY A 229 20.45 29.10 -38.65
C GLY A 229 19.83 29.74 -39.89
N GLY A 230 19.43 31.02 -39.81
CA GLY A 230 19.14 31.80 -41.02
C GLY A 230 18.13 32.96 -40.93
N VAL A 231 17.56 33.28 -39.77
CA VAL A 231 16.52 34.33 -39.67
C VAL A 231 17.12 35.70 -39.29
N PRO A 232 17.01 36.76 -40.13
CA PRO A 232 17.59 38.07 -39.84
C PRO A 232 16.72 38.92 -38.88
N GLY A 233 17.36 39.72 -38.02
CA GLY A 233 16.73 40.83 -37.29
C GLY A 233 15.92 40.46 -36.04
N SER A 234 14.85 41.22 -35.75
CA SER A 234 14.01 41.14 -34.55
C SER A 234 13.42 39.75 -34.28
N VAL A 235 13.17 38.96 -35.33
CA VAL A 235 12.67 37.59 -35.22
C VAL A 235 13.73 36.65 -34.64
N GLY A 236 15.00 36.78 -35.05
CA GLY A 236 16.09 35.98 -34.48
C GLY A 236 16.34 36.29 -32.99
N GLN A 237 16.19 37.55 -32.58
CA GLN A 237 16.25 37.95 -31.18
C GLN A 237 15.07 37.40 -30.36
N ALA A 238 13.85 37.47 -30.90
CA ALA A 238 12.67 36.91 -30.24
C ALA A 238 12.77 35.39 -30.06
N VAL A 239 13.29 34.68 -31.06
CA VAL A 239 13.51 33.24 -31.01
C VAL A 239 14.64 32.86 -30.04
N GLY A 240 15.72 33.64 -29.96
CA GLY A 240 16.77 33.47 -28.95
C GLY A 240 16.25 33.67 -27.52
N GLN A 241 15.46 34.72 -27.30
CA GLN A 241 14.81 34.98 -26.00
C GLN A 241 13.78 33.89 -25.66
N MET A 242 13.06 33.36 -26.66
CA MET A 242 12.18 32.22 -26.49
C MET A 242 12.96 30.97 -26.06
N GLY A 243 14.04 30.64 -26.75
CA GLY A 243 14.88 29.49 -26.43
C GLY A 243 15.47 29.56 -25.02
N GLN A 244 15.89 30.75 -24.57
CA GLN A 244 16.30 30.97 -23.18
C GLN A 244 15.14 30.81 -22.20
N ARG A 245 13.99 31.45 -22.42
CA ARG A 245 12.83 31.33 -21.52
C ARG A 245 12.29 29.91 -21.43
N VAL A 246 12.22 29.19 -22.54
CA VAL A 246 11.79 27.79 -22.60
C VAL A 246 12.85 26.89 -21.96
N GLY A 247 14.14 27.11 -22.22
CA GLY A 247 15.23 26.38 -21.59
C GLY A 247 15.28 26.57 -20.07
N GLU A 248 15.14 27.81 -19.59
CA GLU A 248 15.01 28.16 -18.17
C GLU A 248 13.73 27.55 -17.57
N SER A 249 12.59 27.63 -18.27
CA SER A 249 11.33 27.01 -17.82
C SER A 249 11.43 25.48 -17.79
N TRP A 250 12.24 24.86 -18.65
CA TRP A 250 12.48 23.41 -18.67
C TRP A 250 13.41 22.97 -17.55
N GLN A 251 14.49 23.72 -17.29
CA GLN A 251 15.34 23.49 -16.11
C GLN A 251 14.55 23.73 -14.83
N ASN A 252 13.83 24.85 -14.74
CA ASN A 252 12.88 25.13 -13.67
C ASN A 252 11.83 24.02 -13.58
N GLY A 253 11.35 23.46 -14.70
CA GLY A 253 10.39 22.35 -14.71
C GLY A 253 10.96 21.07 -14.10
N LYS A 254 12.23 20.76 -14.35
CA LYS A 254 12.94 19.64 -13.68
C LYS A 254 13.12 19.89 -12.19
N GLU A 255 13.56 21.08 -11.81
CA GLU A 255 13.71 21.46 -10.40
C GLU A 255 12.36 21.48 -9.68
N MET A 256 11.34 22.03 -10.32
CA MET A 256 9.96 22.09 -9.83
C MET A 256 9.36 20.69 -9.74
N SER A 257 9.68 19.78 -10.66
CA SER A 257 9.32 18.37 -10.54
C SER A 257 9.99 17.70 -9.33
N ALA A 258 11.25 18.02 -9.03
CA ALA A 258 11.91 17.51 -7.82
C ALA A 258 11.30 18.13 -6.54
N GLU A 259 11.06 19.45 -6.53
CA GLU A 259 10.39 20.16 -5.45
C GLU A 259 8.98 19.61 -5.20
N PHE A 260 8.24 19.30 -6.27
CA PHE A 260 6.92 18.70 -6.20
C PHE A 260 6.94 17.34 -5.52
N MET A 261 7.89 16.47 -5.90
CA MET A 261 8.04 15.16 -5.29
C MET A 261 8.38 15.28 -3.79
N LEU A 262 9.25 16.22 -3.42
CA LEU A 262 9.56 16.52 -2.02
C LEU A 262 8.33 17.05 -1.27
N ARG A 263 7.56 17.97 -1.85
CA ARG A 263 6.32 18.48 -1.26
C ARG A 263 5.25 17.42 -1.12
N ILE A 264 5.13 16.49 -2.07
CA ILE A 264 4.22 15.34 -1.92
C ILE A 264 4.63 14.51 -0.71
N LYS A 265 5.92 14.24 -0.54
CA LYS A 265 6.43 13.53 0.62
C LYS A 265 6.13 14.28 1.92
N ASP A 266 6.41 15.58 1.99
CA ASP A 266 6.14 16.41 3.17
C ASP A 266 4.64 16.48 3.48
N THR A 267 3.80 16.53 2.44
CA THR A 267 2.34 16.50 2.58
C THR A 267 1.87 15.14 3.09
N ALA A 268 2.41 14.03 2.57
CA ALA A 268 2.13 12.70 3.11
C ALA A 268 2.58 12.60 4.57
N ASP A 269 3.73 13.20 4.90
CA ASP A 269 4.27 13.23 6.25
C ASP A 269 3.51 14.18 7.20
N ALA A 270 2.73 15.13 6.68
CA ALA A 270 1.84 15.96 7.49
C ALA A 270 0.44 15.36 7.66
N VAL A 271 -0.05 14.67 6.62
CA VAL A 271 -1.44 14.20 6.56
C VAL A 271 -1.61 12.80 7.17
N PHE A 272 -0.69 11.88 6.89
CA PHE A 272 -0.80 10.50 7.39
C PHE A 272 -0.12 10.37 8.74
N ASN A 273 -0.83 9.81 9.73
CA ASN A 273 -0.21 9.46 11.00
C ASN A 273 0.73 8.25 10.84
N HIS A 274 1.49 7.95 11.90
CA HIS A 274 2.44 6.82 11.88
C HIS A 274 1.77 5.48 11.54
N GLN A 275 0.57 5.21 12.07
CA GLN A 275 -0.17 3.96 11.83
C GLN A 275 -0.57 3.81 10.37
N GLN A 276 -1.09 4.87 9.77
CA GLN A 276 -1.50 4.89 8.37
C GLN A 276 -0.31 4.68 7.43
N ARG A 277 0.84 5.33 7.70
CA ARG A 277 2.05 5.13 6.89
C ARG A 277 2.58 3.71 7.00
N ARG A 278 2.63 3.16 8.23
CA ARG A 278 2.99 1.76 8.47
C ARG A 278 2.08 0.84 7.66
N MET A 279 0.77 1.01 7.76
CA MET A 279 -0.22 0.22 7.01
C MET A 279 -0.01 0.31 5.49
N ILE A 280 0.20 1.51 4.92
CA ILE A 280 0.46 1.66 3.48
C ILE A 280 1.72 0.88 3.07
N ALA A 281 2.77 0.91 3.89
CA ALA A 281 4.04 0.22 3.62
C ALA A 281 3.96 -1.31 3.83
N SER A 282 3.18 -1.75 4.82
CA SER A 282 2.95 -3.15 5.18
C SER A 282 2.10 -3.91 4.17
N PHE A 283 1.20 -3.21 3.47
CA PHE A 283 0.24 -3.83 2.57
C PHE A 283 0.40 -3.36 1.12
N PRO A 284 1.38 -3.83 0.34
CA PRO A 284 1.65 -3.37 -1.04
C PRO A 284 0.44 -3.44 -1.98
N ARG A 285 -0.46 -4.40 -1.73
CA ARG A 285 -1.71 -4.59 -2.48
C ARG A 285 -2.95 -4.00 -1.80
N LEU A 286 -2.76 -3.11 -0.82
CA LEU A 286 -3.85 -2.36 -0.19
C LEU A 286 -4.61 -1.60 -1.29
N LYS A 287 -5.93 -1.76 -1.32
CA LYS A 287 -6.85 -1.01 -2.17
C LYS A 287 -7.83 -0.23 -1.31
N THR A 288 -8.22 0.96 -1.75
CA THR A 288 -9.33 1.70 -1.12
C THR A 288 -10.53 1.74 -2.05
N THR A 289 -11.71 1.97 -1.48
CA THR A 289 -12.96 2.00 -2.25
C THR A 289 -13.12 3.29 -3.05
N ARG A 290 -12.75 4.45 -2.48
CA ARG A 290 -12.95 5.76 -3.10
C ARG A 290 -11.70 6.43 -3.66
N TYR A 291 -10.55 6.24 -3.03
CA TYR A 291 -9.32 6.99 -3.31
C TYR A 291 -8.17 6.10 -3.77
N ASN A 292 -8.47 5.04 -4.54
CA ASN A 292 -7.48 4.04 -4.91
C ASN A 292 -6.39 4.61 -5.83
N GLU A 293 -6.77 5.45 -6.79
CA GLU A 293 -5.83 6.14 -7.68
C GLU A 293 -4.86 7.02 -6.89
N THR A 294 -5.38 7.79 -5.92
CA THR A 294 -4.57 8.62 -5.03
C THR A 294 -3.59 7.78 -4.21
N LEU A 295 -4.02 6.64 -3.67
CA LEU A 295 -3.14 5.73 -2.94
C LEU A 295 -2.03 5.16 -3.85
N GLN A 296 -2.36 4.80 -5.10
CA GLN A 296 -1.38 4.31 -6.07
C GLN A 296 -0.37 5.40 -6.45
N GLN A 297 -0.83 6.62 -6.74
CA GLN A 297 0.04 7.77 -7.00
C GLN A 297 0.99 8.06 -5.84
N LEU A 298 0.48 8.02 -4.59
CA LEU A 298 1.31 8.16 -3.40
C LEU A 298 2.42 7.10 -3.36
N ARG A 299 2.09 5.83 -3.61
CA ARG A 299 3.07 4.74 -3.62
C ARG A 299 4.14 4.90 -4.69
N GLU A 300 3.74 5.16 -5.92
CA GLU A 300 4.66 5.37 -7.03
C GLU A 300 5.60 6.55 -6.76
N THR A 301 5.06 7.62 -6.18
CA THR A 301 5.85 8.80 -5.79
C THR A 301 6.89 8.44 -4.73
N MET A 302 6.47 7.74 -3.67
CA MET A 302 7.36 7.31 -2.60
C MET A 302 8.42 6.33 -3.11
N GLU A 303 8.06 5.40 -4.00
CA GLU A 303 9.01 4.45 -4.57
C GLU A 303 10.06 5.13 -5.46
N LYS A 304 9.66 6.11 -6.28
CA LYS A 304 10.59 6.94 -7.08
C LYS A 304 11.57 7.70 -6.20
N LEU A 305 11.12 8.26 -5.08
CA LEU A 305 11.98 8.93 -4.09
C LEU A 305 12.97 7.99 -3.42
N TYR A 306 12.59 6.72 -3.21
CA TYR A 306 13.47 5.71 -2.61
C TYR A 306 14.49 5.14 -3.61
N ARG A 307 14.12 4.94 -4.89
CA ARG A 307 15.03 4.45 -5.94
C ARG A 307 15.95 5.53 -6.52
N GLY A 308 15.65 6.81 -6.29
CA GLY A 308 16.46 7.95 -6.74
C GLY A 308 17.62 8.33 -5.81
N ARG A 309 17.87 7.56 -4.75
CA ARG A 309 19.08 7.63 -3.91
C ARG A 309 19.99 6.46 -4.22
#